data_AF-A0A958J4J2-F1
#
_entry.id   AF-A0A958J4J2-F1
#
_cell.length_a   1.000
_cell.length_b   1.000
_cell.length_c   1.000
_cell.angle_alpha   90.00
_cell.angle_beta   90.00
_cell.angle_gamma   90.00
#
_symmetry.space_group_name_H-M   'P 1'
#
loop_
_entity.id
_entity.type
_entity.pdbx_description
1 polymer ?
#
loop_
_entity_poly.entity_id
_entity_poly.type
_entity_poly.pdbx_seq_one_letter_code
_entity_poly.pdbx_strand_id
1 'polypeptide(L)'
;MSKKGPTVLCVLDGFGLNPDTHGNAVELANPSNFKNVFRNSPSATLVTYGERVGLPAGQMGNSEVGHLNIGAGRVVEQWLLRISNALKGDFLQHS
;
A
#
# COMPACT_ATOMS: atom_id res chain seq x y z
N MET A 1 -29.98 -18.25 -13.36
CA MET A 1 -28.81 -17.38 -13.03
C MET A 1 -28.28 -17.80 -11.67
N SER A 2 -27.00 -18.13 -11.55
CA SER A 2 -26.40 -18.46 -10.25
C SER A 2 -26.41 -17.22 -9.35
N LYS A 3 -26.85 -17.37 -8.09
CA LYS A 3 -26.93 -16.28 -7.13
C LYS A 3 -25.50 -15.81 -6.83
N LYS A 4 -25.16 -14.56 -7.14
CA LYS A 4 -23.86 -13.99 -6.77
C LYS A 4 -23.75 -13.94 -5.25
N GLY A 5 -22.76 -14.64 -4.71
CA GLY A 5 -22.40 -14.54 -3.30
C GLY A 5 -21.81 -13.16 -2.97
N PRO A 6 -21.70 -12.81 -1.68
CA PRO A 6 -21.06 -11.57 -1.26
C PRO A 6 -19.59 -11.54 -1.71
N THR A 7 -19.11 -10.35 -2.08
CA THR A 7 -17.67 -10.09 -2.32
C THR A 7 -17.14 -9.26 -1.17
N VAL A 8 -15.99 -9.67 -0.61
CA VAL A 8 -15.37 -9.01 0.55
C VAL A 8 -13.98 -8.54 0.19
N LEU A 9 -13.69 -7.27 0.47
CA LEU A 9 -12.35 -6.71 0.52
C LEU A 9 -11.92 -6.67 1.99
N CYS A 10 -10.88 -7.41 2.35
CA CYS A 10 -10.30 -7.43 3.69
C CYS A 10 -8.91 -6.80 3.65
N VAL A 11 -8.69 -5.76 4.45
CA VAL A 11 -7.42 -5.05 4.56
C VAL A 11 -6.78 -5.39 5.91
N LEU A 12 -5.61 -6.03 5.87
CA LEU A 12 -4.79 -6.30 7.04
C LEU A 12 -3.81 -5.13 7.20
N ASP A 13 -4.15 -4.14 8.00
CA ASP A 13 -3.32 -2.92 8.13
C ASP A 13 -1.95 -3.25 8.76
N GLY A 14 -0.89 -2.66 8.20
CA GLY A 14 0.49 -2.94 8.59
C GLY A 14 1.00 -4.36 8.30
N PHE A 15 0.26 -5.17 7.54
CA PHE A 15 0.65 -6.55 7.21
C PHE A 15 1.37 -6.61 5.85
N GLY A 16 2.68 -6.87 5.87
CA GLY A 16 3.52 -6.88 4.67
C GLY A 16 4.38 -8.13 4.53
N LEU A 17 4.98 -8.29 3.35
CA LEU A 17 5.99 -9.30 3.07
C LEU A 17 7.38 -8.71 3.31
N ASN A 18 8.13 -9.29 4.24
CA ASN A 18 9.51 -8.94 4.49
C ASN A 18 10.38 -10.20 4.36
N PRO A 19 11.40 -10.22 3.47
CA PRO A 19 12.30 -11.36 3.34
C PRO A 19 13.22 -11.55 4.56
N ASP A 20 13.44 -10.49 5.35
CA ASP A 20 14.14 -10.61 6.62
C ASP A 20 13.19 -11.20 7.69
N THR A 21 13.66 -12.23 8.38
CA THR A 21 12.93 -12.89 9.47
C THR A 21 13.25 -12.30 10.83
N HIS A 22 14.34 -11.53 10.96
CA HIS A 22 14.68 -10.83 12.18
C HIS A 22 13.66 -9.72 12.47
N GLY A 23 13.03 -9.75 13.66
CA GLY A 23 12.01 -8.77 14.05
C GLY A 23 10.70 -8.84 13.24
N ASN A 24 10.52 -9.86 12.40
CA ASN A 24 9.35 -10.00 11.53
C ASN A 24 8.18 -10.63 12.30
N ALA A 25 7.34 -9.77 12.88
CA ALA A 25 6.18 -10.21 13.66
C ALA A 25 5.18 -11.06 12.84
N VAL A 26 5.04 -10.80 11.52
CA VAL A 26 4.14 -11.56 10.65
C VAL A 26 4.63 -12.99 10.48
N GLU A 27 5.92 -13.18 10.21
CA GLU A 27 6.47 -14.53 10.06
C GLU A 27 6.49 -15.28 11.40
N LEU A 28 6.87 -14.61 12.49
CA LEU A 28 6.89 -15.17 13.83
C LEU A 28 5.50 -15.58 14.33
N ALA A 29 4.45 -14.85 13.96
CA ALA A 29 3.06 -15.19 14.31
C ALA A 29 2.55 -16.45 13.59
N ASN A 30 3.20 -16.88 12.50
CA ASN A 30 2.83 -18.03 11.69
C ASN A 30 1.32 -18.12 11.32
N PRO A 31 0.77 -17.12 10.58
CA PRO A 31 -0.67 -17.05 10.29
C PRO A 31 -1.10 -18.12 9.27
N SER A 32 -1.44 -19.31 9.76
CA SER A 32 -1.75 -20.50 8.95
C SER A 32 -2.87 -20.29 7.93
N ASN A 33 -3.96 -19.62 8.31
CA ASN A 33 -5.08 -19.33 7.42
C ASN A 33 -4.67 -18.42 6.26
N PHE A 34 -3.94 -17.34 6.54
CA PHE A 34 -3.41 -16.45 5.51
C PHE A 34 -2.45 -17.19 4.58
N LYS A 35 -1.47 -17.91 5.15
CA LYS A 35 -0.48 -18.70 4.40
C LYS A 35 -1.16 -19.73 3.49
N ASN A 36 -2.24 -20.38 3.94
CA ASN A 36 -3.00 -21.34 3.16
C ASN A 36 -3.72 -20.67 1.97
N VAL A 37 -4.43 -19.57 2.20
CA VAL A 37 -5.13 -18.82 1.13
C VAL A 37 -4.13 -18.30 0.10
N PHE A 38 -3.03 -17.69 0.55
CA PHE A 38 -2.01 -17.10 -0.32
C PHE A 38 -1.31 -18.13 -1.22
N ARG A 39 -1.11 -19.37 -0.72
CA ARG A 39 -0.47 -20.47 -1.46
C ARG A 39 -1.41 -21.16 -2.45
N ASN A 40 -2.68 -21.33 -2.08
CA ASN A 40 -3.62 -22.20 -2.79
C ASN A 40 -4.66 -21.45 -3.65
N SER A 41 -4.64 -20.12 -3.64
CA SER A 41 -5.50 -19.27 -4.48
C SER A 41 -4.65 -18.35 -5.36
N PRO A 42 -5.18 -17.80 -6.47
CA PRO A 42 -4.49 -16.77 -7.23
C PRO A 42 -4.07 -15.60 -6.33
N SER A 43 -2.77 -15.30 -6.31
CA SER A 43 -2.19 -14.30 -5.44
C SER A 43 -1.18 -13.45 -6.19
N ALA A 44 -0.99 -12.21 -5.74
CA ALA A 44 -0.04 -11.26 -6.27
C ALA A 44 0.44 -10.31 -5.16
N THR A 45 1.56 -9.63 -5.39
CA THR A 45 2.11 -8.62 -4.50
C THR A 45 1.97 -7.24 -5.13
N LEU A 46 1.67 -6.22 -4.32
CA LEU A 46 1.52 -4.84 -4.78
C LEU A 46 2.59 -3.95 -4.15
N VAL A 47 3.03 -2.93 -4.88
CA VAL A 47 3.87 -1.86 -4.34
C VAL A 47 2.97 -0.86 -3.63
N THR A 48 3.22 -0.61 -2.35
CA THR A 48 2.38 0.22 -1.48
C THR A 48 3.08 1.49 -0.96
N TYR A 49 4.22 1.85 -1.55
CA TYR A 49 5.07 2.95 -1.10
C TYR A 49 5.61 3.77 -2.29
N GLY A 50 6.17 4.94 -1.99
CA GLY A 50 6.78 5.83 -2.96
C GLY A 50 5.85 6.35 -4.05
N GLU A 51 6.42 6.65 -5.22
CA GLU A 51 5.71 7.28 -6.34
C GLU A 51 4.55 6.44 -6.87
N ARG A 52 4.64 5.12 -6.71
CA ARG A 52 3.62 4.15 -7.12
C ARG A 52 2.29 4.31 -6.38
N VAL A 53 2.29 5.04 -5.26
CA VAL A 53 1.10 5.39 -4.48
C VAL A 53 0.93 6.90 -4.28
N GLY A 54 1.65 7.71 -5.07
CA GLY A 54 1.56 9.17 -5.03
C GLY A 54 2.37 9.83 -3.90
N LEU A 55 3.36 9.13 -3.34
CA LEU A 55 4.33 9.66 -2.37
C LEU A 55 5.67 9.99 -3.04
N PRO A 56 6.55 10.79 -2.42
CA PRO A 56 7.93 10.95 -2.88
C PRO A 56 8.70 9.63 -3.00
N ALA A 57 9.69 9.56 -3.89
CA ALA A 57 10.54 8.38 -4.05
C ALA A 57 11.13 7.90 -2.71
N GLY A 58 11.05 6.59 -2.45
CA GLY A 58 11.55 5.98 -1.21
C GLY A 58 10.69 6.19 0.04
N GLN A 59 9.66 7.02 -0.02
CA GLN A 59 8.79 7.28 1.13
C GLN A 59 7.94 6.04 1.45
N MET A 60 7.96 5.61 2.71
CA MET A 60 7.12 4.54 3.21
C MET A 60 5.63 4.88 3.04
N GLY A 61 4.83 3.89 2.65
CA GLY A 61 3.37 3.99 2.63
C GLY A 61 2.76 4.09 4.03
N ASN A 62 1.50 4.44 4.09
CA ASN A 62 0.72 4.47 5.32
C ASN A 62 -0.75 4.12 5.05
N SER A 63 -1.54 4.00 6.11
CA SER A 63 -2.95 3.60 6.03
C SER A 63 -3.79 4.56 5.18
N GLU A 64 -3.61 5.88 5.31
CA GLU A 64 -4.36 6.89 4.56
C GLU A 64 -4.11 6.75 3.05
N VAL A 65 -2.83 6.72 2.66
CA VAL A 65 -2.41 6.57 1.26
C VAL A 65 -2.91 5.25 0.69
N GLY A 66 -2.79 4.16 1.45
CA GLY A 66 -3.26 2.83 1.04
C GLY A 66 -4.76 2.81 0.76
N HIS A 67 -5.57 3.28 1.72
CA HIS A 67 -7.03 3.28 1.59
C HIS A 67 -7.51 4.20 0.46
N LEU A 68 -6.87 5.36 0.27
CA LEU A 68 -7.21 6.28 -0.82
C LEU A 68 -6.95 5.64 -2.19
N ASN A 69 -5.79 5.01 -2.39
CA ASN A 69 -5.46 4.38 -3.67
C ASN A 69 -6.38 3.17 -3.95
N ILE A 70 -6.65 2.34 -2.94
CA ILE A 70 -7.56 1.19 -3.07
C ILE A 70 -8.99 1.66 -3.42
N GLY A 71 -9.50 2.66 -2.70
CA GLY A 71 -10.84 3.19 -2.92
C GLY A 71 -10.99 3.94 -4.25
N ALA A 72 -9.94 4.63 -4.69
CA ALA A 72 -9.95 5.39 -5.94
C ALA A 72 -9.72 4.53 -7.19
N GLY A 73 -9.11 3.35 -7.06
CA GLY A 73 -8.74 2.49 -8.19
C GLY A 73 -7.67 3.10 -9.10
N ARG A 74 -6.92 4.09 -8.61
CA ARG A 74 -5.85 4.80 -9.34
C ARG A 74 -4.85 5.41 -8.37
N VAL A 75 -3.68 5.81 -8.89
CA VAL A 75 -2.67 6.55 -8.12
C VAL A 75 -3.25 7.90 -7.67
N VAL A 76 -3.28 8.14 -6.35
CA VAL A 76 -3.72 9.41 -5.76
C VAL A 76 -2.50 10.21 -5.29
N GLU A 77 -2.22 11.32 -5.95
CA GLU A 77 -1.11 12.21 -5.59
C GLU A 77 -1.34 12.84 -4.21
N GLN A 78 -0.35 12.68 -3.31
CA GLN A 78 -0.43 13.15 -1.94
C GLN A 78 0.07 14.57 -1.79
N TRP A 79 -0.45 15.29 -0.79
CA TRP A 79 -0.02 16.66 -0.48
C TRP A 79 1.49 16.79 -0.28
N LEU A 80 2.12 15.81 0.37
CA LEU A 80 3.57 15.79 0.58
C LEU A 80 4.34 15.85 -0.74
N LEU A 81 3.91 15.08 -1.74
CA LEU A 81 4.53 15.08 -3.06
C LEU A 81 4.28 16.41 -3.78
N ARG A 82 3.05 16.95 -3.71
CA ARG A 82 2.71 18.25 -4.29
C ARG A 82 3.54 19.39 -3.71
N ILE A 83 3.71 19.42 -2.39
CA ILE A 83 4.54 20.43 -1.70
C ILE A 83 6.01 20.23 -2.06
N SER A 84 6.52 19.00 -2.05
CA SER A 84 7.91 18.71 -2.44
C SER A 84 8.21 19.16 -3.86
N ASN A 85 7.28 18.93 -4.80
CA ASN A 85 7.41 19.38 -6.18
C ASN A 85 7.34 20.91 -6.30
N ALA A 86 6.46 21.57 -5.55
CA ALA A 86 6.39 23.04 -5.51
C ALA A 86 7.72 23.65 -5.01
N LEU A 87 8.32 23.08 -3.95
CA LEU A 87 9.61 23.53 -3.41
C LEU A 87 10.80 23.31 -4.36
N LYS A 88 10.73 22.32 -5.25
CA LYS A 88 11.73 22.10 -6.30
C LYS A 88 11.62 23.07 -7.47
N GLY A 89 10.45 23.70 -7.65
CA GLY A 89 10.25 24.77 -8.62
C GLY A 89 10.58 26.14 -8.04
N ASP A 90 10.17 27.19 -8.74
CA ASP A 90 10.46 28.59 -8.36
C ASP A 90 9.55 29.14 -7.24
N PHE A 91 8.93 28.27 -6.44
CA PHE A 91 8.04 28.69 -5.35
C PHE A 91 8.73 29.64 -4.36
N LEU A 92 10.04 29.48 -4.16
CA LEU A 92 10.83 30.35 -3.29
C LEU A 92 11.37 31.61 -3.99
N GLN A 93 11.24 31.75 -5.32
CA GLN A 93 11.77 32.90 -6.05
C GLN A 93 10.86 34.15 -5.99
N HIS A 94 9.70 34.07 -5.34
CA HIS A 94 8.78 35.21 -5.15
C HIS A 94 8.88 35.85 -3.75
N SER A 95 10.06 35.79 -3.12
CA SER A 95 10.36 36.46 -1.85
C SER A 95 11.24 37.68 -2.06
#